data_AF-A0A0P0AC02-F1
#
_entry.id   AF-A0A0P0AC02-F1
#
_cell.length_a   1.000
_cell.length_b   1.000
_cell.length_c   1.000
_cell.angle_alpha   90.00
_cell.angle_beta   90.00
_cell.angle_gamma   90.00
#
_symmetry.space_group_name_H-M   'P 1'
#
loop_
_entity.id
_entity.type
_entity.pdbx_description
1 polymer ?
#
loop_
_entity_poly.entity_id
_entity_poly.type
_entity_poly.pdbx_seq_one_letter_code
_entity_poly.pdbx_strand_id
1 'polypeptide(L)'
;MDWLQDLMREEGLEPQSSANASLRSKLLGQADRMLAELKKYKTEAELDGNSSKYWWAPQSVDGQRRVVMRAGSKTVDGSAVYVDNTLTGVRNAVEKMRSVIERSKDAQWADEEERRRKK
;
A
#
# COMPACT_ATOMS: atom_id res chain seq x y z
N MET A 1 8.90 -0.41 -28.20
CA MET A 1 8.70 1.03 -27.91
C MET A 1 10.07 1.73 -27.93
N ASP A 2 10.99 1.20 -28.73
CA ASP A 2 12.42 1.30 -28.42
C ASP A 2 12.99 2.60 -28.99
N TRP A 3 12.47 3.04 -30.14
CA TRP A 3 12.77 4.34 -30.73
C TRP A 3 12.50 5.54 -29.80
N LEU A 4 11.50 5.46 -28.91
CA LEU A 4 11.20 6.51 -27.94
C LEU A 4 12.19 6.48 -26.76
N GLN A 5 12.57 5.28 -26.31
CA GLN A 5 13.54 5.13 -25.23
C GLN A 5 14.94 5.61 -25.67
N ASP A 6 15.29 5.37 -26.93
CA ASP A 6 16.55 5.83 -27.50
C ASP A 6 16.60 7.36 -27.61
N LEU A 7 15.52 8.01 -28.11
CA LEU A 7 15.41 9.48 -28.13
C LEU A 7 15.49 10.10 -26.72
N MET A 8 14.86 9.48 -25.73
CA MET A 8 14.94 9.95 -24.35
C MET A 8 16.38 9.89 -23.82
N ARG A 9 17.14 8.84 -24.14
CA ARG A 9 18.55 8.71 -23.73
C ARG A 9 19.45 9.74 -24.40
N GLU A 10 19.19 10.08 -25.66
CA GLU A 10 19.90 11.15 -26.37
C GLU A 10 19.73 12.52 -25.68
N GLU A 11 18.55 12.77 -25.11
CA GLU A 11 18.24 13.96 -24.29
C GLU A 11 18.75 13.87 -22.84
N GLY A 12 19.53 12.84 -22.49
CA GLY A 12 20.07 12.63 -21.15
C GLY A 12 19.04 12.13 -20.12
N LEU A 13 17.87 11.67 -20.57
CA LEU A 13 16.86 11.04 -19.73
C LEU A 13 17.06 9.53 -19.74
N GLU A 14 17.19 8.92 -18.57
CA GLU A 14 17.21 7.45 -18.44
C GLU A 14 15.76 6.93 -18.32
N PRO A 15 15.21 6.26 -19.35
CA PRO A 15 13.85 5.76 -19.31
C PRO A 15 13.77 4.62 -18.29
N GLN A 16 13.03 4.85 -17.21
CA GLN A 16 12.78 3.84 -16.19
C GLN A 16 11.37 3.29 -16.35
N SER A 17 11.24 1.96 -16.33
CA SER A 17 9.95 1.29 -16.38
C SER A 17 9.14 1.47 -15.08
N SER A 18 9.75 1.99 -14.02
CA SER A 18 9.08 2.39 -12.79
C SER A 18 9.87 3.48 -12.06
N ALA A 19 9.18 4.37 -11.36
CA ALA A 19 9.83 5.26 -10.41
C ALA A 19 10.57 4.44 -9.33
N ASN A 20 11.85 4.76 -9.10
CA ASN A 20 12.72 4.18 -8.06
C ASN A 20 12.31 4.54 -6.63
N ALA A 21 11.01 4.65 -6.34
CA ALA A 21 10.53 4.75 -4.97
C ALA A 21 10.71 3.40 -4.28
N SER A 22 11.42 3.37 -3.16
CA SER A 22 11.54 2.19 -2.30
C SER A 22 10.15 1.69 -1.90
N LEU A 23 10.04 0.38 -1.60
CA LEU A 23 8.80 -0.20 -1.09
C LEU A 23 8.30 0.53 0.16
N ARG A 24 9.21 0.94 1.07
CA ARG A 24 8.89 1.75 2.24
C ARG A 24 8.17 3.04 1.85
N SER A 25 8.74 3.80 0.90
CA SER A 25 8.15 5.05 0.41
C SER A 25 6.78 4.81 -0.24
N LYS A 26 6.66 3.76 -1.06
CA LYS A 26 5.38 3.35 -1.68
C LYS A 26 4.31 3.03 -0.63
N LEU A 27 4.68 2.30 0.43
CA LEU A 27 3.76 1.94 1.51
C LEU A 27 3.34 3.16 2.34
N LEU A 28 4.26 4.08 2.64
CA LEU A 28 3.94 5.34 3.33
C LEU A 28 2.94 6.18 2.54
N GLY A 29 3.23 6.43 1.26
CA GLY A 29 2.33 7.19 0.41
C GLY A 29 0.95 6.53 0.24
N GLN A 30 0.90 5.20 0.26
CA GLN A 30 -0.36 4.48 0.23
C GLN A 30 -1.14 4.60 1.55
N ALA A 31 -0.47 4.51 2.70
CA ALA A 31 -1.09 4.74 4.00
C ALA A 31 -1.68 6.16 4.10
N ASP A 32 -0.94 7.18 3.66
CA ASP A 32 -1.39 8.57 3.69
C ASP A 32 -2.66 8.78 2.86
N ARG A 33 -2.72 8.20 1.65
CA ARG A 33 -3.93 8.24 0.81
C ARG A 33 -5.12 7.56 1.48
N MET A 34 -4.90 6.43 2.12
CA MET A 34 -5.96 5.71 2.83
C MET A 34 -6.49 6.50 4.02
N LEU A 35 -5.60 7.11 4.81
CA LEU A 35 -6.00 7.96 5.93
C LEU A 35 -6.76 9.20 5.44
N ALA A 36 -6.35 9.80 4.32
CA ALA A 36 -7.07 10.90 3.71
C ALA A 36 -8.46 10.48 3.21
N GLU A 37 -8.61 9.26 2.70
CA GLU A 37 -9.91 8.72 2.26
C GLU A 37 -10.82 8.40 3.46
N LEU A 38 -10.30 7.72 4.48
CA LEU A 38 -11.04 7.39 5.71
C LEU A 38 -11.51 8.62 6.49
N LYS A 39 -10.93 9.80 6.25
CA LYS A 39 -11.42 11.08 6.81
C LYS A 39 -12.71 11.55 6.15
N LYS A 40 -12.99 11.11 4.92
CA LYS A 40 -14.20 11.49 4.16
C LYS A 40 -15.39 10.59 4.50
N TYR A 41 -15.12 9.36 4.94
CA TYR A 41 -16.16 8.38 5.28
C TYR A 41 -16.89 8.80 6.55
N LYS A 42 -18.20 8.58 6.54
CA LYS A 42 -19.13 8.86 7.63
C LYS A 42 -19.62 7.59 8.30
N THR A 43 -19.68 6.50 7.56
CA THR A 43 -20.21 5.20 8.02
C THR A 43 -19.30 4.05 7.61
N GLU A 44 -19.39 2.95 8.36
CA GLU A 44 -18.65 1.72 8.09
C GLU A 44 -19.02 1.06 6.76
N ALA A 45 -20.24 1.28 6.26
CA ALA A 45 -20.69 0.74 4.98
C ALA A 45 -19.85 1.27 3.81
N GLU A 46 -19.23 2.45 3.94
CA GLU A 46 -18.34 3.01 2.93
C GLU A 46 -16.97 2.31 2.86
N LEU A 47 -16.63 1.49 3.88
CA LEU A 47 -15.47 0.62 3.82
C LEU A 47 -15.69 -0.54 2.83
N ASP A 48 -16.94 -0.90 2.56
CA ASP A 48 -17.28 -1.96 1.62
C ASP A 48 -17.04 -1.50 0.19
N GLY A 49 -16.53 -2.39 -0.65
CA GLY A 49 -16.18 -2.01 -2.02
C GLY A 49 -15.59 -3.15 -2.84
N ASN A 50 -15.03 -2.83 -4.00
CA ASN A 50 -14.42 -3.82 -4.89
C ASN A 50 -12.87 -3.75 -4.81
N SER A 51 -12.23 -4.87 -4.45
CA SER A 51 -10.82 -4.91 -4.00
C SER A 51 -9.83 -4.83 -5.17
N SER A 52 -8.83 -3.96 -5.19
CA SER A 52 -7.56 -4.08 -4.46
C SER A 52 -6.95 -2.71 -4.06
N LYS A 53 -7.76 -1.65 -4.09
CA LYS A 53 -7.30 -0.25 -3.92
C LYS A 53 -6.83 0.07 -2.49
N TYR A 54 -7.47 -0.54 -1.49
CA TYR A 54 -7.22 -0.26 -0.07
C TYR A 54 -6.65 -1.48 0.67
N TRP A 55 -6.14 -1.25 1.89
CA TRP A 55 -5.52 -2.27 2.73
C TRP A 55 -6.55 -3.08 3.52
N TRP A 56 -7.72 -2.51 3.78
CA TRP A 56 -8.82 -3.24 4.39
C TRP A 56 -9.56 -4.11 3.37
N ALA A 57 -10.11 -5.21 3.86
CA ALA A 57 -10.92 -6.11 3.07
C ALA A 57 -12.22 -5.44 2.61
N PRO A 58 -12.73 -5.82 1.42
CA PRO A 58 -13.96 -5.27 0.85
C PRO A 58 -15.21 -5.63 1.65
N GLN A 59 -15.13 -6.62 2.54
CA GLN A 59 -16.20 -7.10 3.38
C GLN A 59 -15.64 -7.43 4.76
N SER A 60 -16.48 -7.29 5.79
CA SER A 60 -16.20 -7.83 7.11
C SER A 60 -16.62 -9.29 7.21
N VAL A 61 -16.00 -10.00 8.15
CA VAL A 61 -16.30 -11.39 8.52
C VAL A 61 -16.43 -11.41 10.04
N ASP A 62 -17.54 -11.92 10.56
CA ASP A 62 -17.81 -12.02 12.00
C ASP A 62 -17.60 -10.68 12.77
N GLY A 63 -18.04 -9.57 12.17
CA GLY A 63 -17.91 -8.24 12.77
C GLY A 63 -16.49 -7.65 12.73
N GLN A 64 -15.53 -8.37 12.14
CA GLN A 64 -14.15 -7.93 11.99
C GLN A 64 -13.80 -7.64 10.53
N ARG A 65 -12.88 -6.72 10.31
CA ARG A 65 -12.33 -6.42 9.00
C ARG A 65 -10.84 -6.72 8.98
N ARG A 66 -10.42 -7.50 8.00
CA ARG A 66 -9.00 -7.77 7.76
C ARG A 66 -8.34 -6.53 7.17
N VAL A 67 -7.18 -6.14 7.69
CA VAL A 67 -6.32 -5.07 7.17
C VAL A 67 -4.95 -5.66 6.86
N VAL A 68 -4.44 -5.44 5.66
CA VAL A 68 -3.15 -5.99 5.20
C VAL A 68 -2.42 -4.96 4.36
N MET A 69 -1.13 -4.76 4.59
CA MET A 69 -0.35 -3.83 3.79
C MET A 69 -0.25 -4.34 2.35
N ARG A 70 -0.45 -3.45 1.38
CA ARG A 70 -0.34 -3.72 -0.05
C ARG A 70 0.39 -2.57 -0.73
N ALA A 71 1.23 -2.92 -1.69
CA ALA A 71 1.75 -1.97 -2.67
C ALA A 71 1.38 -2.50 -4.06
N GLY A 72 0.64 -1.72 -4.85
CA GLY A 72 0.00 -2.24 -6.06
C GLY A 72 -0.89 -3.47 -5.76
N SER A 73 -0.82 -4.50 -6.59
CA SER A 73 -1.62 -5.73 -6.45
C SER A 73 -1.11 -6.70 -5.37
N LYS A 74 0.12 -6.54 -4.88
CA LYS A 74 0.80 -7.51 -3.99
C LYS A 74 0.72 -7.10 -2.52
N THR A 75 0.32 -8.05 -1.68
CA THR A 75 0.35 -7.94 -0.21
C THR A 75 1.77 -8.07 0.33
N VAL A 76 2.05 -7.39 1.44
CA VAL A 76 3.24 -7.62 2.26
C VAL A 76 2.98 -8.80 3.17
N ASP A 77 3.83 -9.83 3.10
CA ASP A 77 3.66 -11.04 3.90
C ASP A 77 3.79 -10.73 5.40
N GLY A 78 3.03 -11.44 6.24
CA GLY A 78 3.03 -11.24 7.70
C GLY A 78 2.40 -9.95 8.21
N SER A 79 1.89 -9.06 7.33
CA SER A 79 1.31 -7.77 7.74
C SER A 79 -0.19 -7.78 8.03
N ALA A 80 -0.86 -8.92 7.87
CA ALA A 80 -2.31 -9.02 8.00
C ALA A 80 -2.76 -9.02 9.47
N VAL A 81 -3.75 -8.21 9.80
CA VAL A 81 -4.40 -8.15 11.11
C VAL A 81 -5.92 -8.10 10.94
N TYR A 82 -6.66 -8.48 11.98
CA TYR A 82 -8.11 -8.30 12.06
C TYR A 82 -8.42 -7.22 13.09
N VAL A 83 -9.32 -6.32 12.76
CA VAL A 83 -9.80 -5.25 13.65
C VAL A 83 -11.32 -5.20 13.63
N ASP A 84 -11.93 -4.56 14.62
CA ASP A 84 -13.37 -4.32 14.60
C ASP A 84 -13.79 -3.60 13.32
N ASN A 85 -14.93 -4.00 12.76
CA ASN A 85 -15.50 -3.39 11.57
C ASN A 85 -16.10 -2.00 11.87
N THR A 86 -15.26 -1.07 12.32
CA THR A 86 -15.59 0.33 12.59
C THR A 86 -14.63 1.25 11.83
N LEU A 87 -15.06 2.47 11.50
CA LEU A 87 -14.16 3.45 10.88
C LEU A 87 -12.94 3.73 11.76
N THR A 88 -13.14 3.82 13.07
CA THR A 88 -12.08 4.01 14.05
C THR A 88 -11.12 2.82 14.11
N GLY A 89 -11.65 1.59 14.11
CA GLY A 89 -10.83 0.37 14.13
C GLY A 89 -9.91 0.27 12.92
N VAL A 90 -10.45 0.48 11.73
CA VAL A 90 -9.68 0.45 10.47
C VAL A 90 -8.68 1.61 10.40
N ARG A 91 -9.09 2.84 10.78
CA ARG A 91 -8.18 4.00 10.81
C ARG A 91 -6.99 3.75 11.73
N ASN A 92 -7.25 3.31 12.96
CA ASN A 92 -6.21 3.01 13.94
C ASN A 92 -5.24 1.93 13.43
N ALA A 93 -5.75 0.92 12.73
CA ALA A 93 -4.91 -0.12 12.11
C ALA A 93 -3.95 0.50 11.08
N VAL A 94 -4.47 1.32 10.16
CA VAL A 94 -3.67 1.97 9.11
C VAL A 94 -2.64 2.94 9.72
N GLU A 95 -3.00 3.72 10.75
CA GLU A 95 -2.08 4.62 11.45
C GLU A 95 -0.93 3.86 12.14
N LYS A 96 -1.25 2.76 12.83
CA LYS A 96 -0.24 1.90 13.47
C LYS A 96 0.69 1.26 12.43
N MET A 97 0.13 0.74 11.33
CA MET A 97 0.93 0.20 10.22
C MET A 97 1.84 1.26 9.62
N ARG A 98 1.32 2.47 9.36
CA ARG A 98 2.11 3.62 8.88
C ARG A 98 3.26 3.92 9.84
N SER A 99 3.00 3.99 11.14
CA SER A 99 4.04 4.23 12.17
C SER A 99 5.11 3.15 12.22
N VAL A 100 4.76 1.88 11.98
CA VAL A 100 5.75 0.79 11.83
C VAL A 100 6.64 1.04 10.60
N ILE A 101 6.05 1.39 9.46
CA ILE A 101 6.80 1.68 8.22
C ILE A 101 7.70 2.91 8.41
N GLU A 102 7.21 3.96 9.08
CA GLU A 102 7.97 5.18 9.36
C GLU A 102 9.22 4.90 10.20
N ARG A 103 9.09 4.06 11.23
CA ARG A 103 10.20 3.63 12.11
C ARG A 103 11.15 2.62 11.48
N SER A 104 10.76 2.00 10.38
CA SER A 104 11.62 1.08 9.63
C SER A 104 12.58 1.80 8.68
N LYS A 105 13.60 1.10 8.18
CA LYS A 105 14.60 1.56 7.21
C LYS A 105 14.42 0.84 5.89
N ASP A 106 14.82 1.46 4.77
CA ASP A 106 14.71 0.85 3.43
C ASP A 106 15.38 -0.53 3.36
N ALA A 107 16.54 -0.70 4.02
CA ALA A 107 17.24 -1.99 4.08
C ALA A 107 16.40 -3.15 4.67
N GLN A 108 15.45 -2.85 5.57
CA GLN A 108 14.57 -3.87 6.16
C GLN A 108 13.46 -4.33 5.21
N TRP A 109 13.27 -3.63 4.08
CA TRP A 109 12.30 -3.98 3.04
C TRP A 109 12.93 -4.66 1.83
N ALA A 110 14.26 -4.78 1.78
CA ALA A 110 14.99 -5.32 0.64
C ALA A 110 14.56 -6.76 0.30
N ASP A 111 14.46 -7.63 1.32
CA ASP A 111 14.04 -9.03 1.15
C ASP A 111 12.62 -9.14 0.60
N GLU A 112 11.72 -8.28 1.10
CA GLU A 112 10.33 -8.21 0.63
C GLU A 112 10.26 -7.65 -0.80
N GLU A 113 11.08 -6.65 -1.15
CA GLU A 113 11.22 -6.17 -2.53
C GLU A 113 11.71 -7.26 -3.47
N GLU A 114 12.71 -8.05 -3.06
CA GLU A 114 13.22 -9.17 -3.85
C GLU A 114 12.16 -10.26 -4.04
N ARG A 115 11.46 -10.65 -2.98
CA ARG A 115 10.33 -11.60 -3.05
C ARG A 115 9.27 -11.11 -4.02
N ARG A 116 8.95 -9.81 -3.99
CA ARG A 116 7.96 -9.17 -4.88
C ARG A 116 8.43 -9.03 -6.33
N ARG A 117 9.72 -9.15 -6.64
CA ARG A 117 10.23 -9.22 -8.03
C ARG A 117 10.14 -10.64 -8.62
N LYS A 118 10.23 -11.67 -7.78
CA LYS A 118 10.24 -13.09 -8.19
C LYS A 118 8.86 -13.69 -8.43
N LYS A 119 7.81 -13.15 -7.80
CA LYS A 119 6.40 -13.47 -8.06
C LYS A 119 5.80 -12.50 -9.06
#